data_AF-A0A8B9HBY5-F1
#
_entry.id   AF-A0A8B9HBY5-F1
#
_cell.length_a   1.000
_cell.length_b   1.000
_cell.length_c   1.000
_cell.angle_alpha   90.00
_cell.angle_beta   90.00
_cell.angle_gamma   90.00
#
_symmetry.space_group_name_H-M   'P 1'
#
loop_
_entity.id
_entity.type
_entity.pdbx_description
1 polymer ?
#
loop_
_entity_poly.entity_id
_entity_poly.type
_entity_poly.pdbx_seq_one_letter_code
_entity_poly.pdbx_strand_id
1 'polypeptide(L)'
;MQVCTVLEKRGGCVVGAELSCSVREENAAKRESYTADWHSINMKTQHEDRQSMAMSDDSRRETMSRYWQARPLTQSCPSGVRRVGTLESGVREHQLLPKRNTLPLPVFKPVDLGIRLGRGTPHTPEDFIPARTPNGECPNKRDIQEITRDLPPVKPTHMEFAKSARTLGRSMSQEAQRG
;
A
#
# COMPACT_ATOMS: atom_id res chain seq x y z
N MET A 1 -13.33 -22.50 -5.82
CA MET A 1 -13.69 -21.89 -4.52
C MET A 1 -15.20 -21.76 -4.50
N GLN A 2 -15.87 -22.14 -3.42
CA GLN A 2 -17.33 -22.04 -3.36
C GLN A 2 -17.72 -20.57 -3.23
N VAL A 3 -18.33 -20.04 -4.28
CA VAL A 3 -18.81 -18.67 -4.35
C VAL A 3 -20.06 -18.58 -3.49
N CYS A 4 -19.94 -18.01 -2.29
CA CYS A 4 -21.05 -17.89 -1.36
C CYS A 4 -21.58 -16.47 -1.35
N THR A 5 -22.90 -16.33 -1.31
CA THR A 5 -23.58 -15.06 -1.07
C THR A 5 -24.26 -15.17 0.30
N VAL A 6 -23.81 -14.36 1.25
CA VAL A 6 -24.31 -14.37 2.63
C VAL A 6 -24.88 -12.99 2.94
N LEU A 7 -26.11 -12.97 3.48
CA LEU A 7 -26.77 -11.77 3.99
C LEU A 7 -27.11 -11.99 5.46
N GLU A 8 -26.57 -11.14 6.32
CA GLU A 8 -26.92 -11.07 7.72
C GLU A 8 -27.94 -9.95 7.92
N LYS A 9 -29.08 -10.27 8.50
CA LYS A 9 -30.16 -9.31 8.80
C LYS A 9 -30.46 -9.30 10.29
N ARG A 10 -30.69 -8.11 10.84
CA ARG A 10 -31.16 -7.91 12.22
C ARG A 10 -32.23 -6.83 12.22
N GLY A 11 -33.39 -7.13 12.80
CA GLY A 11 -34.51 -6.16 12.86
C GLY A 11 -34.98 -5.66 11.48
N GLY A 12 -34.95 -6.52 10.45
CA GLY A 12 -35.30 -6.14 9.08
C GLY A 12 -34.23 -5.37 8.30
N CYS A 13 -33.16 -4.92 8.96
CA CYS A 13 -32.03 -4.22 8.34
C CYS A 13 -30.90 -5.18 7.99
N VAL A 14 -30.21 -4.96 6.86
CA VAL A 14 -29.00 -5.70 6.51
C VAL A 14 -27.84 -5.19 7.36
N VAL A 15 -27.21 -6.09 8.12
CA VAL A 15 -26.08 -5.78 9.01
C VAL A 15 -24.76 -6.40 8.53
N GLY A 16 -24.82 -7.35 7.63
CA GLY A 16 -23.66 -7.97 7.01
C GLY A 16 -24.01 -8.45 5.61
N ALA A 17 -23.11 -8.29 4.66
CA ALA A 17 -23.26 -8.81 3.32
C ALA A 17 -21.90 -9.23 2.77
N GLU A 18 -21.82 -10.47 2.32
CA GLU A 18 -20.73 -10.97 1.49
C GLU A 18 -21.38 -11.45 0.20
N LEU A 19 -21.29 -10.64 -0.86
CA LEU A 19 -21.95 -10.93 -2.13
C LEU A 19 -20.90 -11.27 -3.16
N SER A 20 -21.22 -12.28 -3.95
CA SER A 20 -20.32 -12.78 -4.98
C SER A 20 -20.95 -12.71 -6.36
N CYS A 21 -20.12 -12.61 -7.38
CA CYS A 21 -20.52 -12.56 -8.78
C CYS A 21 -19.90 -13.72 -9.55
N SER A 22 -20.63 -14.19 -10.57
CA SER A 22 -20.17 -15.21 -11.50
C SER A 22 -20.48 -14.80 -12.93
N VAL A 23 -19.57 -15.13 -13.84
CA VAL A 23 -19.69 -14.95 -15.30
C VAL A 23 -19.42 -16.29 -15.96
N ARG A 24 -20.26 -16.64 -16.94
CA ARG A 24 -20.09 -17.82 -17.79
C ARG A 24 -20.33 -17.42 -19.23
N GLU A 25 -19.35 -17.70 -20.07
CA GLU A 25 -19.38 -17.39 -21.49
C GLU A 25 -19.00 -18.64 -22.28
N GLU A 26 -19.63 -18.83 -23.43
CA GLU A 26 -19.38 -19.96 -24.32
C GLU A 26 -19.34 -19.48 -25.76
N ASN A 27 -18.32 -19.93 -26.49
CA ASN A 27 -18.17 -19.69 -27.92
C ASN A 27 -18.15 -21.03 -28.65
N ALA A 28 -19.34 -21.46 -29.08
CA ALA A 28 -19.52 -22.73 -29.79
C ALA A 28 -18.75 -22.79 -31.11
N ALA A 29 -18.57 -21.65 -31.80
CA ALA A 29 -17.85 -21.61 -33.07
C ALA A 29 -16.35 -21.92 -32.91
N LYS A 30 -15.75 -21.51 -31.80
CA LYS A 30 -14.34 -21.78 -31.47
C LYS A 30 -14.15 -22.93 -30.48
N ARG A 31 -15.23 -23.50 -29.95
CA ARG A 31 -15.22 -24.48 -28.84
C ARG A 31 -14.47 -23.96 -27.61
N GLU A 32 -14.64 -22.67 -27.33
CA GLU A 32 -14.04 -22.00 -26.17
C GLU A 32 -15.11 -21.76 -25.12
N SER A 33 -14.74 -21.85 -23.85
CA SER A 33 -15.60 -21.47 -22.73
C SER A 33 -14.79 -20.71 -21.69
N TYR A 34 -15.46 -19.78 -21.01
CA TYR A 34 -14.89 -18.97 -19.95
C TYR A 34 -15.83 -18.98 -18.75
N THR A 35 -15.27 -19.10 -17.55
CA THR A 35 -16.00 -18.97 -16.30
C THR A 35 -15.15 -18.24 -15.30
N ALA A 36 -15.74 -17.25 -14.63
CA ALA A 36 -15.09 -16.49 -13.59
C ALA A 36 -16.02 -16.24 -12.42
N ASP A 37 -15.46 -16.33 -11.23
CA ASP A 37 -16.15 -16.36 -9.96
C ASP A 37 -15.36 -15.51 -8.97
N TRP A 38 -15.98 -14.50 -8.35
CA TRP A 38 -15.29 -13.64 -7.39
C TRP A 38 -16.21 -13.05 -6.32
N HIS A 39 -15.62 -12.73 -5.16
CA HIS A 39 -16.27 -11.94 -4.14
C HIS A 39 -16.31 -10.47 -4.57
N SER A 40 -17.52 -9.95 -4.78
CA SER A 40 -17.75 -8.63 -5.33
C SER A 40 -17.92 -7.61 -4.23
N ILE A 41 -18.82 -7.85 -3.28
CA ILE A 41 -19.19 -6.88 -2.24
C ILE A 41 -18.93 -7.48 -0.87
N ASN A 42 -18.29 -6.71 0.00
CA ASN A 42 -18.18 -6.99 1.42
C ASN A 42 -18.65 -5.78 2.22
N MET A 43 -19.60 -6.02 3.11
CA MET A 43 -20.18 -5.03 4.00
C MET A 43 -20.36 -5.65 5.38
N LYS A 44 -19.92 -4.93 6.42
CA LYS A 44 -20.13 -5.35 7.80
C LYS A 44 -20.39 -4.16 8.69
N THR A 45 -21.54 -4.13 9.32
CA THR A 45 -21.90 -3.13 10.31
C THR A 45 -20.88 -3.10 11.44
N GLN A 46 -20.30 -1.93 11.70
CA GLN A 46 -19.43 -1.71 12.84
C GLN A 46 -20.26 -1.34 14.07
N HIS A 47 -19.79 -1.73 15.26
CA HIS A 47 -20.42 -1.35 16.51
C HIS A 47 -20.30 0.16 16.74
N GLU A 48 -21.32 0.76 17.36
CA GLU A 48 -21.43 2.20 17.59
C GLU A 48 -20.27 2.76 18.43
N ASP A 49 -19.69 1.95 19.34
CA ASP A 49 -18.55 2.34 20.16
C ASP A 49 -17.30 2.73 19.35
N ARG A 50 -17.20 2.27 18.10
CA ARG A 50 -16.08 2.62 17.21
C ARG A 50 -16.27 3.97 16.52
N GLN A 51 -17.48 4.54 16.55
CA GLN A 51 -17.80 5.83 15.96
C GLN A 51 -18.57 6.68 16.97
N SER A 52 -17.80 7.37 17.80
CA SER A 52 -18.30 8.29 18.80
C SER A 52 -17.65 9.67 18.67
N MET A 53 -18.38 10.67 19.11
CA MET A 53 -17.91 12.05 19.26
C MET A 53 -18.26 12.50 20.66
N ALA A 54 -17.26 12.95 21.42
CA ALA A 54 -17.45 13.58 22.72
C ALA A 54 -16.87 14.99 22.68
N MET A 55 -17.66 15.96 23.11
CA MET A 55 -17.27 17.36 23.25
C MET A 55 -17.61 17.83 24.65
N SER A 56 -16.70 18.58 25.26
CA SER A 56 -16.90 19.22 26.56
C SER A 56 -16.53 20.70 26.47
N ASP A 57 -17.42 21.56 26.94
CA ASP A 57 -17.17 22.98 27.17
C ASP A 57 -17.18 23.22 28.67
N ASP A 58 -15.98 23.27 29.26
CA ASP A 58 -15.80 23.46 30.69
C ASP A 58 -16.18 24.88 31.14
N SER A 59 -16.13 25.86 30.23
CA SER A 59 -16.51 27.25 30.52
C SER A 59 -18.01 27.39 30.75
N ARG A 60 -18.81 26.61 30.01
CA ARG A 60 -20.28 26.55 30.11
C ARG A 60 -20.79 25.38 30.94
N ARG A 61 -19.89 24.45 31.33
CA ARG A 61 -20.20 23.17 31.99
C ARG A 61 -21.15 22.31 31.15
N GLU A 62 -20.94 22.30 29.83
CA GLU A 62 -21.75 21.54 28.89
C GLU A 62 -20.96 20.36 28.34
N THR A 63 -21.61 19.20 28.23
CA THR A 63 -21.03 18.02 27.58
C THR A 63 -22.01 17.48 26.55
N MET A 64 -21.48 17.08 25.39
CA MET A 64 -22.24 16.43 24.34
C MET A 64 -21.50 15.15 23.92
N SER A 65 -22.20 14.03 24.01
CA SER A 65 -21.77 12.76 23.42
C SER A 65 -22.73 12.34 22.30
N ARG A 66 -22.16 11.84 21.21
CA ARG A 66 -22.89 11.25 20.09
C ARG A 66 -22.24 9.94 19.69
N TYR A 67 -23.08 8.97 19.37
CA TYR A 67 -22.69 7.67 18.84
C TYR A 67 -23.49 7.44 17.58
N TRP A 68 -22.90 6.82 16.57
CA TRP A 68 -23.62 6.44 15.37
C TRP A 68 -23.06 5.16 14.78
N GLN A 69 -23.92 4.46 14.05
CA GLN A 69 -23.55 3.25 13.33
C GLN A 69 -23.10 3.61 11.92
N ALA A 70 -21.97 3.06 11.48
CA ALA A 70 -21.58 3.08 10.08
C ALA A 70 -21.44 1.67 9.53
N ARG A 71 -21.85 1.52 8.28
CA ARG A 71 -21.76 0.27 7.55
C ARG A 71 -20.74 0.44 6.42
N PRO A 72 -19.45 0.19 6.69
CA PRO A 72 -18.44 0.21 5.65
C PRO A 72 -18.79 -0.82 4.58
N LEU A 73 -18.68 -0.38 3.33
CA LEU A 73 -18.90 -1.19 2.14
C LEU A 73 -17.66 -1.12 1.26
N THR A 74 -17.22 -2.28 0.82
CA THR A 74 -16.15 -2.43 -0.16
C THR A 74 -16.65 -3.27 -1.32
N GLN A 75 -16.38 -2.82 -2.54
CA GLN A 75 -16.64 -3.55 -3.76
C GLN A 75 -15.35 -3.73 -4.54
N SER A 76 -15.11 -4.93 -5.05
CA SER A 76 -13.96 -5.25 -5.90
C SER A 76 -14.44 -5.86 -7.21
N CYS A 77 -13.90 -5.36 -8.33
CA CYS A 77 -14.21 -5.86 -9.67
C CYS A 77 -12.93 -6.37 -10.36
N PRO A 78 -13.01 -7.45 -11.15
CA PRO A 78 -11.87 -7.95 -11.94
C PRO A 78 -11.29 -6.94 -12.93
N SER A 79 -12.05 -5.91 -13.30
CA SER A 79 -11.60 -4.77 -14.12
C SER A 79 -10.57 -3.86 -13.42
N GLY A 80 -10.23 -4.12 -12.16
CA GLY A 80 -9.35 -3.27 -11.35
C GLY A 80 -10.07 -2.08 -10.71
N VAL A 81 -11.38 -1.95 -10.92
CA VAL A 81 -12.21 -0.95 -10.22
C VAL A 81 -12.48 -1.43 -8.79
N ARG A 82 -12.23 -0.56 -7.82
CA ARG A 82 -12.53 -0.77 -6.40
C ARG A 82 -13.40 0.35 -5.88
N ARG A 83 -14.55 0.03 -5.27
CA ARG A 83 -15.41 1.02 -4.61
C ARG A 83 -15.31 0.87 -3.10
N VAL A 84 -15.12 1.97 -2.39
CA VAL A 84 -14.98 1.97 -0.92
C VAL A 84 -15.76 3.15 -0.35
N GLY A 85 -16.47 2.92 0.75
CA GLY A 85 -17.17 3.97 1.48
C GLY A 85 -18.04 3.39 2.58
N THR A 86 -19.09 4.10 2.94
CA THR A 86 -20.14 3.58 3.83
C THR A 86 -21.48 3.63 3.12
N LEU A 87 -22.44 2.80 3.56
CA LEU A 87 -23.80 2.86 3.04
C LEU A 87 -24.46 4.21 3.30
N GLU A 88 -24.11 4.86 4.41
CA GLU A 88 -24.71 6.12 4.84
C GLU A 88 -24.22 7.32 4.04
N SER A 89 -22.90 7.40 3.77
CA SER A 89 -22.30 8.53 3.04
C SER A 89 -22.15 8.27 1.54
N GLY A 90 -22.36 7.04 1.09
CA GLY A 90 -22.07 6.60 -0.26
C GLY A 90 -20.64 6.09 -0.46
N VAL A 91 -20.39 5.59 -1.66
CA VAL A 91 -19.11 4.97 -2.06
C VAL A 91 -18.35 5.83 -3.06
N ARG A 92 -17.02 5.83 -2.94
CA ARG A 92 -16.12 6.36 -3.99
C ARG A 92 -15.52 5.24 -4.79
N GLU A 93 -15.37 5.50 -6.07
CA GLU A 93 -14.70 4.61 -7.01
C GLU A 93 -13.21 4.96 -7.12
N HIS A 94 -12.39 3.93 -7.17
CA HIS A 94 -10.94 4.01 -7.30
C HIS A 94 -10.47 3.00 -8.34
N GLN A 95 -9.67 3.44 -9.31
CA GLN A 95 -8.97 2.52 -10.20
C GLN A 95 -7.71 2.00 -9.48
N LEU A 96 -7.62 0.69 -9.27
CA LEU A 96 -6.42 0.06 -8.73
C LEU A 96 -5.35 0.07 -9.80
N LEU A 97 -4.28 0.82 -9.55
CA LEU A 97 -3.04 0.71 -10.32
C LEU A 97 -2.23 -0.47 -9.78
N PRO A 98 -1.49 -1.20 -10.64
CA PRO A 98 -0.55 -2.22 -10.19
C PRO A 98 0.38 -1.62 -9.14
N LYS A 99 0.39 -2.21 -7.94
CA LYS A 99 1.23 -1.73 -6.85
C LYS A 99 2.70 -1.90 -7.24
N ARG A 100 3.34 -0.80 -7.64
CA ARG A 100 4.79 -0.77 -7.87
C ARG A 100 5.47 -0.75 -6.49
N ASN A 101 6.08 -1.87 -6.11
CA ASN A 101 6.96 -1.95 -4.93
C ASN A 101 8.36 -1.35 -5.22
N THR A 102 8.42 -0.28 -6.01
CA THR A 102 9.63 0.51 -6.14
C THR A 102 9.59 1.53 -5.02
N LEU A 103 10.64 1.60 -4.19
CA LEU A 103 10.87 2.77 -3.33
C LEU A 103 10.64 4.01 -4.20
N PRO A 104 9.94 5.05 -3.71
CA PRO A 104 9.79 6.28 -4.47
C PRO A 104 11.21 6.71 -4.85
N LEU A 105 11.54 6.55 -6.14
CA LEU A 105 12.76 7.13 -6.68
C LEU A 105 12.66 8.60 -6.30
N PRO A 106 13.69 9.19 -5.65
CA PRO A 106 13.65 10.59 -5.32
C PRO A 106 13.25 11.32 -6.59
N VAL A 107 12.05 11.90 -6.58
CA VAL A 107 11.47 12.61 -7.71
C VAL A 107 12.44 13.76 -7.95
N PHE A 108 13.34 13.53 -8.90
CA PHE A 108 14.44 14.37 -9.36
C PHE A 108 14.82 15.51 -8.43
N LYS A 109 15.98 15.43 -7.77
CA LYS A 109 16.68 16.66 -7.34
C LYS A 109 17.30 17.29 -8.60
N PRO A 110 16.82 18.44 -9.10
CA PRO A 110 17.33 19.03 -10.33
C PRO A 110 18.63 19.82 -10.06
N VAL A 111 19.59 19.22 -9.36
CA VAL A 111 20.89 19.87 -9.10
C VAL A 111 21.93 19.44 -10.14
N ASP A 112 21.80 18.25 -10.73
CA ASP A 112 22.79 17.74 -11.70
C ASP A 112 22.32 17.76 -13.17
N LEU A 113 21.08 18.18 -13.44
CA LEU A 113 20.62 18.44 -14.82
C LEU A 113 21.13 19.78 -15.38
N GLY A 114 21.85 20.56 -14.57
CA GLY A 114 22.21 21.95 -14.85
C GLY A 114 23.31 22.19 -15.90
N ILE A 115 23.88 21.18 -16.56
CA ILE A 115 25.05 21.43 -17.44
C ILE A 115 24.98 20.77 -18.84
N ARG A 116 24.01 19.88 -19.15
CA ARG A 116 24.03 19.17 -20.45
C ARG A 116 22.73 19.02 -21.24
N LEU A 117 21.62 19.64 -20.87
CA LEU A 117 20.49 19.77 -21.80
C LEU A 117 20.18 21.23 -22.06
N GLY A 118 20.63 21.68 -23.24
CA GLY A 118 20.13 22.91 -23.85
C GLY A 118 18.60 22.88 -23.92
N ARG A 119 18.02 24.08 -23.77
CA ARG A 119 16.59 24.38 -23.77
C ARG A 119 15.73 23.50 -24.70
N GLY A 120 14.73 22.83 -24.13
CA GLY A 120 13.35 22.93 -24.64
C GLY A 120 12.84 21.97 -25.72
N THR A 121 13.47 20.82 -25.98
CA THR A 121 12.87 19.83 -26.89
C THR A 121 11.93 18.86 -26.17
N PRO A 122 10.69 18.64 -26.67
CA PRO A 122 9.77 17.63 -26.13
C PRO A 122 10.40 16.23 -26.18
N HIS A 123 10.19 15.43 -25.13
CA HIS A 123 10.61 14.04 -25.09
C HIS A 123 9.98 13.25 -26.24
N THR A 124 10.80 12.54 -27.02
CA THR A 124 10.32 11.65 -28.08
C THR A 124 10.11 10.24 -27.51
N PRO A 125 9.23 9.41 -28.09
CA PRO A 125 8.93 8.07 -27.57
C PRO A 125 10.15 7.13 -27.48
N GLU A 126 11.26 7.44 -28.15
CA GLU A 126 12.52 6.71 -28.04
C GLU A 126 13.28 6.98 -26.71
N ASP A 127 12.98 8.07 -25.99
CA ASP A 127 13.58 8.39 -24.68
C ASP A 127 13.08 7.45 -23.56
N PHE A 128 11.94 6.78 -23.79
CA PHE A 128 11.38 5.80 -22.86
C PHE A 128 12.02 4.43 -23.11
N ILE A 129 13.29 4.28 -22.74
CA ILE A 129 13.88 2.95 -22.64
C ILE A 129 13.04 2.13 -21.65
N PRO A 130 12.43 1.00 -22.06
CA PRO A 130 11.67 0.17 -21.14
C PRO A 130 12.60 -0.24 -19.99
N ALA A 131 12.17 0.06 -18.77
CA ALA A 131 12.94 -0.23 -17.56
C ALA A 131 13.22 -1.74 -17.53
N ARG A 132 14.47 -2.11 -17.82
CA ARG A 132 14.95 -3.49 -17.68
C ARG A 132 14.77 -3.90 -16.22
N THR A 133 14.35 -5.13 -16.00
CA THR A 133 14.41 -5.75 -14.67
C THR A 133 15.81 -5.51 -14.08
N PRO A 134 15.92 -5.01 -12.84
CA PRO A 134 17.22 -4.73 -12.24
C PRO A 134 17.95 -6.06 -12.00
N ASN A 135 18.79 -6.46 -12.96
CA ASN A 135 19.55 -7.72 -12.91
C ASN A 135 20.82 -7.62 -12.04
N GLY A 136 21.01 -6.51 -11.31
CA GLY A 136 22.23 -6.26 -10.52
C GLY A 136 23.49 -5.97 -11.35
N GLU A 137 23.41 -6.08 -12.67
CA GLU A 137 24.51 -5.79 -13.59
C GLU A 137 24.62 -4.27 -13.81
N CYS A 138 25.75 -3.68 -13.41
CA CYS A 138 26.13 -2.33 -13.81
C CYS A 138 26.93 -2.42 -15.11
N PRO A 139 26.36 -2.04 -16.28
CA PRO A 139 27.06 -2.13 -17.56
C PRO A 139 28.33 -1.26 -17.61
N ASN A 140 28.44 -0.27 -16.72
CA ASN A 140 29.57 0.64 -16.60
C ASN A 140 30.49 0.31 -15.41
N LYS A 141 30.45 -0.93 -14.88
CA LYS A 141 31.35 -1.34 -13.80
C LYS A 141 32.79 -1.34 -14.33
N ARG A 142 33.58 -0.37 -13.87
CA ARG A 142 35.03 -0.31 -14.12
C ARG A 142 35.76 -1.19 -13.10
N ASP A 143 36.92 -1.71 -13.51
CA ASP A 143 37.76 -2.49 -12.62
C ASP A 143 38.29 -1.63 -11.47
N ILE A 144 38.46 -2.22 -10.29
CA ILE A 144 38.88 -1.48 -9.10
C ILE A 144 40.25 -0.82 -9.33
N GLN A 145 41.15 -1.46 -10.08
CA GLN A 145 42.47 -0.91 -10.38
C GLN A 145 42.39 0.34 -11.28
N GLU A 146 41.41 0.38 -12.18
CA GLU A 146 41.16 1.56 -13.02
C GLU A 146 40.59 2.73 -12.20
N ILE A 147 39.79 2.44 -11.17
CA ILE A 147 39.19 3.44 -10.28
C ILE A 147 40.22 4.01 -9.30
N THR A 148 41.17 3.21 -8.83
CA THR A 148 42.14 3.64 -7.80
C THR A 148 43.43 4.24 -8.36
N ARG A 149 43.63 4.20 -9.67
CA ARG A 149 44.84 4.70 -10.35
C ARG A 149 45.16 6.17 -10.07
N ASP A 150 44.14 7.02 -9.92
CA ASP A 150 44.31 8.46 -9.70
C ASP A 150 44.21 8.86 -8.22
N LEU A 151 44.05 7.89 -7.31
CA LEU A 151 43.97 8.17 -5.88
C LEU A 151 45.38 8.25 -5.28
N PRO A 152 45.64 9.24 -4.40
CA PRO A 152 46.88 9.27 -3.64
C PRO A 152 46.99 8.01 -2.76
N PRO A 153 48.21 7.50 -2.50
CA PRO A 153 48.40 6.26 -1.74
C PRO A 153 47.78 6.38 -0.35
N VAL A 154 46.70 5.63 -0.13
CA VAL A 154 46.01 5.55 1.16
C VAL A 154 46.76 4.57 2.04
N LYS A 155 47.32 5.05 3.17
CA LYS A 155 47.85 4.15 4.20
C LYS A 155 46.69 3.36 4.81
N PRO A 156 46.75 2.02 4.88
CA PRO A 156 45.69 1.26 5.53
C PRO A 156 45.70 1.59 7.02
N THR A 157 44.69 2.35 7.45
CA THR A 157 44.43 2.57 8.88
C THR A 157 43.84 1.27 9.42
N HIS A 158 44.64 0.50 10.16
CA HIS A 158 44.15 -0.68 10.86
C HIS A 158 43.20 -0.22 11.98
N MET A 159 41.89 -0.20 11.70
CA MET A 159 40.88 -0.03 12.75
C MET A 159 40.72 -1.36 13.47
N GLU A 160 41.26 -1.45 14.68
CA GLU A 160 40.98 -2.56 15.59
C GLU A 160 39.52 -2.49 16.04
N PHE A 161 38.64 -3.17 15.31
CA PHE A 161 37.30 -3.48 15.77
C PHE A 161 37.39 -4.62 16.78
N ALA A 162 37.73 -4.31 18.02
CA ALA A 162 37.47 -5.22 19.13
C ALA A 162 35.93 -5.36 19.27
N LYS A 163 35.37 -6.40 18.66
CA LYS A 163 34.00 -6.83 18.90
C LYS A 163 33.93 -7.41 20.31
N SER A 164 33.56 -6.61 21.30
CA SER A 164 33.08 -7.17 22.56
C SER A 164 31.73 -7.85 22.29
N ALA A 165 31.59 -9.10 22.75
CA ALA A 165 30.34 -9.84 22.63
C ALA A 165 29.26 -9.14 23.47
N ARG A 166 28.38 -8.36 22.83
CA ARG A 166 27.18 -7.84 23.47
C ARG A 166 26.23 -9.02 23.73
N THR A 167 26.21 -9.50 24.96
CA THR A 167 25.12 -10.31 25.49
C THR A 167 23.85 -9.46 25.49
N LEU A 168 22.92 -9.77 24.59
CA LEU A 168 21.56 -9.22 24.61
C LEU A 168 20.81 -9.84 25.80
N GLY A 169 21.10 -9.34 27.00
CA GLY A 169 20.35 -9.65 28.21
C GLY A 169 18.96 -9.02 28.13
N ARG A 170 17.92 -9.85 28.18
CA ARG A 170 16.53 -9.41 28.32
C ARG A 170 16.37 -8.68 29.65
N SER A 171 16.25 -7.35 29.60
CA SER A 171 15.80 -6.54 30.73
C SER A 171 14.30 -6.70 30.89
N MET A 172 13.87 -7.53 31.84
CA MET A 172 12.50 -7.55 32.35
C MET A 172 12.33 -6.39 33.33
N SER A 173 11.54 -5.38 32.97
CA SER A 173 11.13 -4.33 33.91
C SER A 173 10.09 -4.89 34.89
N GLN A 174 10.50 -5.16 36.13
CA GLN A 174 9.58 -5.34 37.25
C GLN A 174 9.26 -3.97 37.84
N GLU A 175 8.16 -3.37 37.41
CA GLU A 175 7.56 -2.25 38.14
C GLU A 175 6.04 -2.33 38.02
N ALA A 176 5.48 -3.32 38.71
CA ALA A 176 4.05 -3.41 38.99
C ALA A 176 3.88 -4.08 40.36
N GLN A 177 4.25 -3.37 41.42
CA GLN A 177 3.74 -3.61 42.79
C GLN A 177 4.16 -2.47 43.70
N ARG A 178 3.27 -1.47 43.86
CA ARG A 178 3.09 -0.65 45.06
C ARG A 178 1.90 0.29 44.86
N GLY A 179 0.86 0.07 45.65
CA GLY A 179 -0.33 0.91 45.74
C GLY A 179 -1.60 0.12 45.54
#